data_AF-A0A951BBD3-F1
#
_entry.id   AF-A0A951BBD3-F1
#
_cell.length_a   1.000
_cell.length_b   1.000
_cell.length_c   1.000
_cell.angle_alpha   90.00
_cell.angle_beta   90.00
_cell.angle_gamma   90.00
#
_symmetry.space_group_name_H-M   'P 1'
#
loop_
_entity.id
_entity.type
_entity.pdbx_description
1 polymer ?
#
loop_
_entity_poly.entity_id
_entity_poly.type
_entity_poly.pdbx_seq_one_letter_code
_entity_poly.pdbx_strand_id
1 'polypeptide(L)'
;LALMIEALTQGLSAYGRADGETHWGASVFVEVFDPEAFAGRAGFIRQAAWTAATCRANPPAVTGRPVRLPGANAMEGLRRAKAEGLALHPGILENLAPWGRKLDVAVPKPGPPKPGPHGCSPACGGAIGAAD
;
A
#
# COMPACT_ATOMS: atom_id res chain seq x y z
N LEU A 1 -2.25 18.18 10.90
CA LEU A 1 -1.70 17.76 9.59
C LEU A 1 -2.61 18.10 8.42
N ALA A 2 -3.93 17.85 8.50
CA ALA A 2 -4.86 18.09 7.38
C ALA A 2 -4.82 19.51 6.78
N LEU A 3 -4.74 20.56 7.62
CA LEU A 3 -4.66 21.96 7.14
C LEU A 3 -3.40 22.24 6.31
N MET A 4 -2.26 21.65 6.69
CA MET A 4 -1.02 21.78 5.92
C MET A 4 -1.13 21.07 4.57
N ILE A 5 -1.74 19.88 4.55
CA ILE A 5 -1.97 19.13 3.30
C ILE A 5 -2.83 19.97 2.36
N GLU A 6 -3.93 20.53 2.84
CA GLU A 6 -4.82 21.38 2.05
C GLU A 6 -4.09 22.62 1.49
N ALA A 7 -3.31 23.30 2.34
CA ALA A 7 -2.55 24.48 1.93
C ALA A 7 -1.49 24.15 0.87
N LEU A 8 -0.79 23.01 0.99
CA LEU A 8 0.26 22.61 0.06
C LEU A 8 -0.27 22.00 -1.23
N THR A 9 -1.44 21.36 -1.23
CA THR A 9 -2.01 20.78 -2.45
C THR A 9 -2.90 21.79 -3.18
N GLN A 10 -4.02 22.20 -2.58
CA GLN A 10 -4.98 23.12 -3.22
C GLN A 10 -4.53 24.58 -3.14
N GLY A 11 -4.02 24.98 -1.97
CA GLY A 11 -3.59 26.36 -1.73
C GLY A 11 -2.44 26.79 -2.66
N LEU A 12 -1.38 25.99 -2.78
CA LEU A 12 -0.26 26.28 -3.69
C LEU A 12 -0.64 26.20 -5.16
N SER A 13 -1.58 25.34 -5.54
CA SER A 13 -2.12 25.33 -6.90
C SER A 13 -3.07 26.50 -7.18
N ALA A 14 -3.39 27.32 -6.17
CA ALA A 14 -4.34 28.42 -6.23
C ALA A 14 -5.70 28.02 -6.83
N TYR A 15 -6.14 26.79 -6.56
CA TYR A 15 -7.39 26.23 -7.08
C TYR A 15 -7.94 25.17 -6.14
N GLY A 16 -9.19 25.31 -5.71
CA GLY A 16 -9.84 24.32 -4.86
C GLY A 16 -11.16 24.79 -4.26
N ARG A 17 -11.40 24.46 -2.98
CA ARG A 17 -12.68 24.71 -2.30
C ARG A 17 -13.08 26.20 -2.26
N ALA A 18 -12.12 27.12 -2.27
CA ALA A 18 -12.39 28.55 -2.27
C ALA A 18 -13.08 29.02 -3.57
N ASP A 19 -12.88 28.29 -4.68
CA ASP A 19 -13.42 28.59 -6.00
C ASP A 19 -14.79 27.93 -6.25
N GLY A 20 -15.32 27.20 -5.26
CA GLY A 20 -16.57 26.45 -5.42
C GLY A 20 -16.47 25.25 -6.37
N GLU A 21 -15.26 24.75 -6.63
CA GLU A 21 -15.06 23.55 -7.46
C GLU A 21 -15.83 22.35 -6.89
N THR A 22 -16.58 21.69 -7.75
CA THR A 22 -17.42 20.53 -7.43
C THR A 22 -16.89 19.23 -8.03
N HIS A 23 -15.97 19.33 -8.99
CA HIS A 23 -15.26 18.18 -9.55
C HIS A 23 -14.16 17.71 -8.60
N TRP A 24 -13.79 16.44 -8.75
CA TRP A 24 -12.68 15.88 -7.99
C TRP A 24 -11.34 16.37 -8.56
N GLY A 25 -10.77 17.41 -7.91
CA GLY A 25 -9.42 17.87 -8.17
C GLY A 25 -8.39 17.04 -7.39
N ALA A 26 -7.67 16.15 -8.06
CA ALA A 26 -6.59 15.35 -7.47
C ALA A 26 -5.28 16.16 -7.36
N SER A 27 -5.32 17.38 -6.82
CA SER A 27 -4.12 18.21 -6.66
C SER A 27 -3.13 17.54 -5.70
N VAL A 28 -1.86 17.47 -6.12
CA VAL A 28 -0.78 16.82 -5.38
C VAL A 28 0.38 17.77 -5.17
N PHE A 29 1.04 17.64 -4.02
CA PHE A 29 2.29 18.32 -3.73
C PHE A 29 3.41 17.30 -3.65
N VAL A 30 4.50 17.55 -4.38
CA VAL A 30 5.68 16.68 -4.41
C VAL A 30 6.90 17.51 -4.02
N GLU A 31 7.62 17.06 -3.00
CA GLU A 31 8.86 17.68 -2.52
C GLU A 31 10.00 16.68 -2.62
N VAL A 32 11.15 17.14 -3.12
CA VAL A 32 12.34 16.31 -3.29
C VAL A 32 13.52 17.04 -2.67
N PHE A 33 14.21 16.36 -1.75
CA PHE A 33 15.48 16.80 -1.21
C PHE A 33 16.60 15.98 -1.84
N ASP A 34 17.58 16.65 -2.45
CA ASP A 34 18.82 16.01 -2.90
C ASP A 34 19.85 16.02 -1.75
N PRO A 35 20.20 14.86 -1.16
CA PRO A 35 21.19 14.82 -0.08
C PRO A 35 22.58 15.37 -0.47
N GLU A 36 22.93 15.36 -1.77
CA GLU A 36 24.21 15.92 -2.23
C GLU A 36 24.26 17.44 -2.11
N ALA A 37 23.11 18.12 -2.08
CA ALA A 37 23.02 19.54 -1.78
C ALA A 37 23.16 19.87 -0.28
N PHE A 38 23.31 18.86 0.58
CA PHE A 38 23.49 18.99 2.04
C PHE A 38 24.80 18.33 2.50
N ALA A 39 24.73 17.42 3.47
CA ALA A 39 25.90 16.71 4.02
C ALA A 39 26.36 15.50 3.18
N GLY A 40 25.85 15.37 1.95
CA GLY A 40 26.17 14.30 1.02
C GLY A 40 25.34 13.03 1.23
N ARG A 41 25.13 12.28 0.14
CA ARG A 41 24.32 11.04 0.14
C ARG A 41 24.85 9.98 1.09
N ALA A 42 26.17 9.79 1.14
CA ALA A 42 26.80 8.80 2.02
C ALA A 42 26.57 9.12 3.50
N GLY A 43 26.64 10.40 3.88
CA GLY A 43 26.36 10.86 5.25
C GLY A 43 24.90 10.61 5.63
N PHE A 44 23.98 11.00 4.75
CA PHE A 44 22.54 10.78 4.93
C PHE A 44 22.20 9.30 5.13
N ILE A 45 22.71 8.41 4.26
CA ILE A 45 22.46 6.96 4.35
C ILE A 45 22.99 6.39 5.67
N ARG A 46 24.20 6.77 6.11
CA ARG A 46 24.74 6.30 7.39
C ARG A 46 23.82 6.66 8.56
N GLN A 47 23.37 7.92 8.63
CA GLN A 47 22.49 8.38 9.70
C GLN A 47 21.12 7.69 9.65
N ALA A 48 20.49 7.62 8.47
CA ALA A 48 19.21 6.94 8.30
C ALA A 48 19.29 5.45 8.65
N ALA A 49 20.38 4.77 8.25
CA ALA A 49 20.62 3.37 8.55
C ALA A 49 20.81 3.13 10.05
N TRP A 50 21.57 3.98 10.73
CA TRP A 50 21.75 3.90 12.18
C TRP A 50 20.41 4.06 12.91
N THR A 51 19.63 5.10 12.58
CA THR A 51 18.31 5.32 13.18
C THR A 51 17.40 4.11 12.98
N ALA A 52 17.36 3.58 11.75
CA ALA A 52 16.56 2.41 11.42
C ALA A 52 17.01 1.15 12.19
N ALA A 53 18.32 0.96 12.40
CA ALA A 53 18.86 -0.15 13.18
C ALA A 53 18.47 -0.01 14.66
N THR A 54 18.66 1.17 15.24
CA THR A 54 18.31 1.48 16.64
C THR A 54 16.83 1.23 16.92
N CYS A 55 15.93 1.67 16.03
CA CYS A 55 14.51 1.39 16.17
C CYS A 55 14.20 -0.11 16.20
N ARG A 56 14.83 -0.91 15.33
CA ARG A 56 14.60 -2.36 15.27
C ARG A 56 15.19 -3.12 16.45
N ALA A 57 16.31 -2.65 16.99
CA ALA A 57 16.97 -3.25 18.14
C ALA A 57 16.28 -2.95 19.48
N ASN A 58 15.38 -1.95 19.51
CA ASN A 58 14.64 -1.60 20.71
C ASN A 58 13.73 -2.76 21.14
N PRO A 59 13.74 -3.17 22.44
CA PRO A 59 12.84 -4.21 22.92
C PRO A 59 11.38 -3.93 22.55
N PRO A 60 10.67 -4.90 21.96
CA PRO A 60 9.30 -4.69 21.55
C PRO A 60 8.38 -4.60 22.78
N ALA A 61 7.39 -3.69 22.71
CA ALA A 61 6.38 -3.56 23.77
C ALA A 61 5.51 -4.83 23.93
N VAL A 62 5.37 -5.62 22.87
CA VAL A 62 4.66 -6.91 22.90
C VAL A 62 5.61 -8.01 22.43
N THR A 63 5.86 -8.98 23.30
CA THR A 63 6.71 -10.14 23.00
C THR A 63 6.24 -10.86 21.73
N GLY A 64 7.18 -11.22 20.86
CA GLY A 64 6.89 -11.87 19.59
C GLY A 64 6.43 -10.92 18.46
N ARG A 65 6.27 -9.62 18.72
CA ARG A 65 5.93 -8.60 17.72
C ARG A 65 7.08 -7.59 17.60
N PRO A 66 8.07 -7.82 16.73
CA PRO A 66 9.24 -6.96 16.63
C PRO A 66 8.87 -5.55 16.19
N VAL A 67 9.69 -4.56 16.53
CA VAL A 67 9.51 -3.17 16.09
C VAL A 67 9.58 -3.08 14.58
N ARG A 68 8.69 -2.26 14.01
CA ARG A 68 8.52 -2.08 12.57
C ARG A 68 8.69 -0.62 12.22
N LEU A 69 9.39 -0.36 11.12
CA LEU A 69 9.48 0.97 10.54
C LEU A 69 8.31 1.21 9.57
N PRO A 70 7.91 2.47 9.34
CA PRO A 70 7.01 2.82 8.26
C PRO A 70 7.45 2.18 6.93
N GLY A 71 6.51 1.61 6.19
CA GLY A 71 6.77 0.91 4.93
C GLY A 71 7.20 -0.56 5.06
N ALA A 72 7.59 -1.07 6.24
CA ALA A 72 8.07 -2.45 6.38
C ALA A 72 7.04 -3.53 5.97
N ASN A 73 5.74 -3.30 6.23
CA ASN A 73 4.66 -4.21 5.79
C ASN A 73 4.53 -4.21 4.27
N ALA A 74 4.60 -3.02 3.66
CA ALA A 74 4.47 -2.87 2.22
C ALA A 74 5.63 -3.57 1.50
N MET A 75 6.86 -3.46 2.03
CA MET A 75 8.03 -4.14 1.48
C MET A 75 7.91 -5.67 1.60
N GLU A 76 7.46 -6.19 2.73
CA GLU A 76 7.24 -7.63 2.89
C GLU A 76 6.11 -8.14 1.98
N GLY A 77 5.01 -7.38 1.90
CA GLY A 77 3.90 -7.66 0.98
C GLY A 77 4.35 -7.68 -0.48
N LEU A 78 5.19 -6.74 -0.89
CA LEU A 78 5.78 -6.69 -2.24
C LEU A 78 6.69 -7.89 -2.51
N ARG A 79 7.57 -8.24 -1.55
CA ARG A 79 8.45 -9.40 -1.67
C ARG A 79 7.64 -10.69 -1.85
N ARG A 80 6.60 -10.87 -1.02
CA ARG A 80 5.67 -11.99 -1.11
C ARG A 80 4.93 -11.99 -2.45
N ALA A 81 4.33 -10.89 -2.84
CA ALA A 81 3.58 -10.79 -4.10
C ALA A 81 4.46 -11.07 -5.33
N LYS A 82 5.72 -10.65 -5.33
CA LYS A 82 6.68 -10.98 -6.38
C LYS A 82 7.00 -12.47 -6.46
N ALA A 83 7.09 -13.15 -5.32
CA ALA A 83 7.42 -14.58 -5.26
C ALA A 83 6.19 -15.49 -5.48
N GLU A 84 5.03 -15.07 -4.99
CA GLU A 84 3.84 -15.90 -4.84
C GLU A 84 2.68 -15.50 -5.76
N GLY A 85 2.75 -14.31 -6.37
CA GLY A 85 1.60 -13.67 -6.98
C GLY A 85 0.74 -12.93 -5.95
N LEU A 86 -0.24 -12.17 -6.43
CA LEU A 86 -1.14 -11.40 -5.58
C LEU A 86 -2.45 -12.19 -5.36
N ALA A 87 -2.81 -12.42 -4.11
CA ALA A 87 -4.14 -12.90 -3.77
C ALA A 87 -5.17 -11.80 -4.03
N LEU A 88 -6.07 -12.02 -4.98
CA LEU A 88 -7.15 -11.11 -5.31
C LEU A 88 -8.44 -11.56 -4.64
N HIS A 89 -9.23 -10.61 -4.15
CA HIS A 89 -10.61 -10.88 -3.77
C HIS A 89 -11.41 -11.32 -5.02
N PRO A 90 -12.27 -12.36 -4.97
CA PRO A 90 -12.97 -12.88 -6.15
C PRO A 90 -13.72 -11.81 -6.94
N GLY A 91 -14.41 -10.90 -6.23
CA GLY A 91 -15.15 -9.78 -6.82
C GLY A 91 -14.32 -8.82 -7.69
N ILE A 92 -12.98 -8.78 -7.55
CA ILE A 92 -12.13 -7.95 -8.41
C ILE A 92 -12.15 -8.47 -9.84
N LEU A 93 -11.93 -9.77 -10.04
CA LEU A 93 -11.93 -10.36 -11.38
C LEU A 93 -13.32 -10.38 -11.99
N GLU A 94 -14.36 -10.61 -11.18
CA GLU A 94 -15.77 -10.53 -11.61
C GLU A 94 -16.11 -9.14 -12.16
N ASN A 95 -15.69 -8.08 -11.45
CA ASN A 95 -15.94 -6.69 -11.86
C ASN A 95 -15.09 -6.26 -13.07
N LEU A 96 -13.92 -6.84 -13.28
CA LEU A 96 -13.06 -6.54 -14.43
C LEU A 96 -13.45 -7.31 -15.71
N ALA A 97 -14.09 -8.47 -15.59
CA ALA A 97 -14.42 -9.31 -16.74
C ALA A 97 -15.30 -8.62 -17.83
N PRO A 98 -16.32 -7.81 -17.49
CA PRO A 98 -17.07 -7.05 -18.49
C PRO A 98 -16.20 -6.07 -19.28
N TRP A 99 -15.24 -5.43 -18.61
CA TRP A 99 -14.30 -4.50 -19.25
C TRP A 99 -13.30 -5.22 -20.15
N GLY A 100 -12.81 -6.39 -19.72
CA GLY A 100 -11.95 -7.24 -20.57
C GLY A 100 -12.63 -7.61 -21.88
N ARG A 101 -13.92 -8.00 -21.84
CA ARG A 101 -14.70 -8.26 -23.07
C ARG A 101 -14.91 -7.02 -23.92
N LYS A 102 -15.28 -5.90 -23.30
CA LYS A 102 -15.55 -4.64 -24.02
C LYS A 102 -14.31 -4.09 -24.73
N LEU A 103 -13.14 -4.28 -24.12
CA LEU A 103 -11.86 -3.74 -24.60
C LEU A 103 -11.02 -4.77 -25.36
N ASP A 104 -11.52 -5.99 -25.56
CA ASP A 104 -10.80 -7.12 -26.16
C ASP A 104 -9.46 -7.44 -25.48
N VAL A 105 -9.46 -7.42 -24.14
CA VAL A 105 -8.30 -7.74 -23.30
C VAL A 105 -8.56 -9.03 -22.51
N ALA A 106 -7.66 -9.99 -22.65
CA ALA A 106 -7.73 -11.27 -21.94
C ALA A 106 -7.67 -11.09 -20.42
N VAL A 107 -8.61 -11.71 -19.70
CA VAL A 107 -8.59 -11.73 -18.24
C VAL A 107 -7.40 -12.56 -17.75
N PRO A 108 -6.60 -12.07 -16.78
CA PRO A 108 -5.50 -12.83 -16.21
C PRO A 108 -5.98 -14.16 -15.62
N LYS A 109 -5.33 -15.26 -15.99
CA LYS A 109 -5.60 -16.57 -15.41
C LYS A 109 -4.98 -16.64 -14.01
N PRO A 110 -5.67 -17.20 -13.00
CA PRO A 110 -5.06 -17.48 -11.71
C PRO A 110 -3.80 -18.34 -11.87
N GLY A 111 -2.75 -18.00 -11.13
CA GLY A 111 -1.60 -18.89 -10.97
C GLY A 111 -2.00 -20.18 -10.25
N PRO A 112 -1.16 -21.23 -10.29
CA PRO A 112 -1.42 -22.46 -9.53
C PRO A 112 -1.58 -22.13 -8.03
N PRO A 113 -2.51 -22.79 -7.32
CA PRO A 113 -2.70 -22.57 -5.89
C PRO A 113 -1.40 -22.88 -5.16
N LYS A 114 -0.87 -21.91 -4.42
CA LYS A 114 0.27 -22.12 -3.52
C LYS A 114 -0.23 -22.48 -2.12
N PRO A 115 0.42 -23.39 -1.40
CA PRO A 115 0.03 -23.73 -0.03
C PRO A 115 0.12 -22.47 0.84
N GLY A 116 -1.01 -22.09 1.44
CA GLY A 116 -1.08 -20.89 2.28
C GLY A 116 -0.26 -21.04 3.57
N PRO A 117 0.20 -19.93 4.18
CA PRO A 117 0.88 -19.95 5.48
C PRO A 117 -0.05 -20.36 6.64
N HIS A 118 -1.36 -20.38 6.39
CA HIS A 118 -2.37 -20.91 7.27
C HIS A 118 -3.11 -21.97 6.47
N GLY A 119 -3.06 -23.24 6.92
CA GLY A 119 -3.76 -24.37 6.31
C GLY A 119 -5.29 -24.26 6.41
N CYS A 120 -5.87 -23.16 5.95
CA CYS A 120 -7.30 -23.01 5.85
C CYS A 120 -7.77 -23.79 4.64
N SER A 121 -8.26 -25.00 4.91
CA SER A 121 -8.96 -25.86 3.96
C SER A 121 -10.15 -25.10 3.34
N PRO A 122 -10.53 -25.34 2.06
CA PRO A 122 -11.65 -24.67 1.41
C PRO A 122 -13.02 -24.94 2.06
N ALA A 123 -13.08 -25.78 3.09
CA ALA A 123 -14.30 -26.21 3.76
C ALA A 123 -14.87 -25.21 4.79
N CYS A 124 -14.23 -24.07 5.05
CA CYS A 124 -14.77 -23.02 5.95
C CYS A 124 -15.78 -22.07 5.26
N GLY A 125 -16.58 -22.59 4.32
CA GLY A 125 -17.81 -21.96 3.84
C GLY A 125 -19.00 -22.58 4.53
N GLY A 126 -19.12 -22.38 5.85
CA GLY A 126 -20.27 -22.85 6.62
C GLY A 126 -21.53 -22.10 6.19
N ALA A 127 -22.54 -22.88 5.77
CA ALA A 127 -23.88 -22.44 5.42
C ALA A 127 -24.46 -21.47 6.47
N ILE A 128 -24.68 -20.22 6.07
CA ILE A 128 -25.71 -19.38 6.71
C ILE A 128 -27.05 -19.91 6.21
N GLY A 129 -27.68 -20.74 7.05
CA GLY A 129 -28.99 -21.31 6.82
C GLY A 129 -30.06 -20.23 6.65
N ALA A 130 -30.97 -20.50 5.73
CA ALA A 130 -32.27 -19.85 5.67
C ALA A 130 -33.01 -20.09 6.99
N ALA A 131 -33.52 -19.02 7.58
CA ALA A 131 -34.58 -19.07 8.57
C ALA A 131 -35.82 -18.47 7.92
N ASP A 132 -36.89 -19.27 7.91
CA ASP A 132 -38.26 -18.88 7.61
C ASP A 132 -38.77 -17.82 8.61
#